data_AF-A0A6U9S0B0-F1
#
_entry.id   AF-A0A6U9S0B0-F1
#
_cell.length_a   1.000
_cell.length_b   1.000
_cell.length_c   1.000
_cell.angle_alpha   90.00
_cell.angle_beta   90.00
_cell.angle_gamma   90.00
#
_symmetry.space_group_name_H-M   'P 1'
#
loop_
_entity.id
_entity.type
_entity.pdbx_description
1 polymer ?
#
loop_
_entity_poly.entity_id
_entity_poly.type
_entity_poly.pdbx_seq_one_letter_code
_entity_poly.pdbx_strand_id
1 'polypeptide(L)'
;MYIDAVVLSVGGNLLDVLSLAMKAALADTEIPKVEVSGMEDDDDIPEIEIDSEETWKLDSFRIPTTVTVCQVERSLLVDPTADEEVCADSALAVGVASTGDVVGITKLGFCSIPHDVCKDMIYLAQQTGKRLLRQLRLTL
;
A
#
# COMPACT_ATOMS: atom_id res chain seq x y z
N MET A 1 0.65 8.24 -13.82
CA MET A 1 -0.08 6.99 -13.55
C MET A 1 -1.25 7.33 -12.65
N TYR A 2 -2.46 6.97 -13.08
CA TYR A 2 -3.68 7.14 -12.27
C TYR A 2 -4.04 5.78 -11.68
N ILE A 3 -4.47 5.75 -10.42
CA ILE A 3 -4.86 4.52 -9.73
C ILE A 3 -6.29 4.71 -9.25
N ASP A 4 -7.18 3.87 -9.78
CA ASP A 4 -8.58 3.84 -9.39
C ASP A 4 -8.84 2.62 -8.51
N ALA A 5 -9.44 2.84 -7.35
CA ALA A 5 -9.79 1.78 -6.40
C ALA A 5 -11.30 1.78 -6.16
N VAL A 6 -11.94 0.62 -6.33
CA VAL A 6 -13.38 0.44 -6.09
C VAL A 6 -13.57 -0.58 -4.97
N VAL A 7 -14.18 -0.15 -3.88
CA VAL A 7 -14.47 -1.01 -2.73
C VAL A 7 -15.85 -1.63 -2.92
N LEU A 8 -15.89 -2.95 -3.07
CA LEU A 8 -17.15 -3.69 -3.29
C LEU A 8 -17.85 -4.05 -1.98
N SER A 9 -17.07 -4.34 -0.93
CA SER A 9 -17.54 -4.70 0.40
C SER A 9 -16.49 -4.36 1.44
N VAL A 10 -16.92 -4.11 2.68
CA VAL A 10 -16.05 -3.79 3.81
C VAL A 10 -16.31 -4.79 4.92
N GLY A 11 -15.30 -5.61 5.24
CA GLY A 11 -15.33 -6.57 6.35
C GLY A 11 -14.39 -6.19 7.51
N GLY A 12 -13.77 -5.01 7.45
CA GLY A 12 -12.66 -4.60 8.29
C GLY A 12 -11.35 -4.51 7.51
N ASN A 13 -10.33 -3.92 8.13
CA ASN A 13 -8.96 -3.79 7.65
C ASN A 13 -8.80 -3.21 6.23
N LEU A 14 -9.65 -2.24 5.89
CA LEU A 14 -9.78 -1.74 4.52
C LEU A 14 -8.46 -1.16 3.94
N LEU A 15 -7.69 -0.44 4.76
CA LEU A 15 -6.45 0.22 4.32
C LEU A 15 -5.38 -0.78 3.89
N ASP A 16 -5.22 -1.87 4.64
CA ASP A 16 -4.24 -2.91 4.34
C ASP A 16 -4.61 -3.62 3.05
N VAL A 17 -5.90 -3.99 2.90
CA VAL A 17 -6.45 -4.63 1.70
C VAL A 17 -6.24 -3.75 0.47
N LEU A 18 -6.57 -2.46 0.56
CA LEU A 18 -6.35 -1.52 -0.54
C LEU A 18 -4.88 -1.37 -0.91
N SER A 19 -4.00 -1.30 0.09
CA SER A 19 -2.55 -1.20 -0.16
C SER A 19 -2.00 -2.45 -0.86
N LEU A 20 -2.51 -3.63 -0.49
CA LEU A 20 -2.11 -4.89 -1.10
C LEU A 20 -2.64 -5.02 -2.53
N ALA A 21 -3.90 -4.65 -2.76
CA ALA A 21 -4.53 -4.65 -4.07
C ALA A 21 -3.82 -3.68 -5.02
N MET A 22 -3.50 -2.47 -4.54
CA MET A 22 -2.73 -1.49 -5.30
C MET A 22 -1.35 -2.04 -5.67
N LYS A 23 -0.64 -2.66 -4.72
CA LYS A 23 0.67 -3.26 -4.98
C LYS A 23 0.60 -4.39 -6.01
N ALA A 24 -0.41 -5.25 -5.92
CA ALA A 24 -0.63 -6.32 -6.89
C ALA A 24 -0.95 -5.76 -8.29
N ALA A 25 -1.84 -4.79 -8.39
CA ALA A 25 -2.17 -4.13 -9.66
C ALA A 25 -0.97 -3.45 -10.30
N LEU A 26 -0.14 -2.77 -9.49
CA LEU A 26 1.10 -2.15 -9.97
C LEU A 26 2.16 -3.16 -10.41
N ALA A 27 2.21 -4.33 -9.78
CA ALA A 27 3.12 -5.41 -10.19
C ALA A 27 2.70 -6.05 -11.52
N ASP A 28 1.40 -6.10 -11.80
CA ASP A 28 0.84 -6.65 -13.03
C ASP A 28 0.74 -5.60 -14.17
N THR A 29 0.96 -4.33 -13.86
CA THR A 29 0.88 -3.26 -14.87
C THR A 29 2.00 -3.40 -15.90
N GLU A 30 1.61 -3.47 -17.17
CA GLU A 30 2.48 -3.40 -18.34
C GLU A 30 2.32 -2.04 -19.03
N ILE A 31 3.41 -1.29 -19.14
CA ILE A 31 3.42 0.02 -19.77
C ILE A 31 4.01 -0.14 -21.18
N PRO A 32 3.27 0.23 -22.25
CA PRO A 32 3.78 0.14 -23.61
C PRO A 32 4.90 1.13 -23.84
N LYS A 33 5.83 0.77 -24.72
CA LYS A 33 6.87 1.68 -25.16
C LYS A 33 6.25 2.76 -26.04
N VAL A 34 6.65 4.00 -25.78
CA VAL A 34 6.19 5.17 -26.51
C VAL A 34 7.41 5.87 -27.08
N GLU A 35 7.44 6.03 -28.39
CA GLU A 35 8.45 6.80 -29.11
C GLU A 35 7.82 8.14 -29.52
N VAL A 36 8.49 9.24 -29.18
CA VAL A 36 8.03 10.58 -29.49
C VAL A 36 9.02 11.20 -30.48
N SER A 37 8.53 11.58 -31.65
CA SER A 37 9.31 12.18 -32.74
C SER A 37 8.68 13.49 -33.21
N GLY A 38 9.38 14.22 -34.09
CA GLY A 38 8.82 15.38 -34.79
C GLY A 38 8.75 16.68 -33.98
N MET A 39 9.52 16.83 -32.90
CA MET A 39 9.70 18.13 -32.23
C MET A 39 10.94 18.83 -32.78
N GLU A 40 10.81 19.56 -33.89
CA GLU A 40 11.89 20.39 -34.44
C GLU A 40 11.77 21.85 -33.94
N ASP A 41 10.54 22.38 -33.79
CA ASP A 41 10.24 23.67 -33.19
C ASP A 41 9.21 23.58 -32.02
N ASP A 42 9.13 24.62 -31.18
CA ASP A 42 8.28 24.68 -29.96
C ASP A 42 6.75 24.68 -30.25
N ASP A 43 6.36 24.92 -31.51
CA ASP A 43 4.97 24.93 -31.99
C ASP A 43 4.55 23.62 -32.69
N ASP A 44 5.46 22.65 -32.84
CA ASP A 44 5.16 21.39 -33.53
C ASP A 44 4.33 20.42 -32.68
N ILE A 45 3.41 19.72 -33.34
CA ILE A 45 2.61 18.66 -32.71
C ILE A 45 3.46 17.38 -32.69
N PRO A 46 3.75 16.79 -31.52
CA PRO A 46 4.54 15.56 -31.47
C PRO A 46 3.82 14.41 -32.17
N GLU A 47 4.58 13.69 -33.00
CA GLU A 47 4.19 12.37 -33.48
C GLU A 47 4.46 11.36 -32.38
N ILE A 48 3.43 10.63 -31.98
CA ILE A 48 3.49 9.63 -30.90
C ILE A 48 3.26 8.27 -31.51
N GLU A 49 4.30 7.44 -31.55
CA GLU A 49 4.21 6.04 -31.95
C GLU A 49 4.17 5.17 -30.70
N ILE A 50 3.16 4.31 -30.61
CA ILE A 50 2.95 3.42 -29.47
C ILE A 50 3.17 1.99 -29.95
N ASP A 51 4.20 1.35 -29.41
CA ASP A 51 4.45 -0.07 -29.64
C ASP A 51 3.69 -0.89 -28.60
N SER A 52 2.68 -1.64 -29.05
CA SER A 52 1.88 -2.52 -28.20
C SER A 52 2.54 -3.87 -27.92
N GLU A 53 3.60 -4.25 -28.64
CA GLU A 53 4.31 -5.52 -28.48
C GLU A 53 5.47 -5.39 -27.48
N GLU A 54 6.12 -4.22 -27.41
CA GLU A 54 7.15 -3.92 -26.41
C GLU A 54 6.54 -3.25 -25.17
N THR A 55 6.38 -4.01 -24.08
CA THR A 55 5.96 -3.48 -22.77
C THR A 55 7.06 -3.61 -21.72
N TRP A 56 7.06 -2.71 -20.74
CA TRP A 56 7.90 -2.81 -19.56
C TRP A 56 7.05 -2.84 -18.29
N LYS A 57 7.51 -3.59 -17.28
CA LYS A 57 6.85 -3.74 -15.99
C LYS A 57 7.46 -2.81 -14.96
N LEU A 58 6.61 -2.28 -14.09
CA LEU A 58 7.06 -1.48 -12.95
C LEU A 58 7.75 -2.36 -11.90
N ASP A 59 8.85 -1.86 -11.33
CA ASP A 59 9.49 -2.51 -10.18
C ASP A 59 8.62 -2.39 -8.92
N SER A 60 7.88 -3.45 -8.62
CA SER A 60 6.99 -3.52 -7.46
C SER A 60 7.72 -3.72 -6.11
N PHE A 61 9.05 -3.93 -6.12
CA PHE A 61 9.83 -4.17 -4.91
C PHE A 61 9.80 -3.00 -3.94
N ARG A 62 9.77 -1.77 -4.46
CA ARG A 62 9.84 -0.54 -3.67
C ARG A 62 8.49 -0.07 -3.13
N ILE A 63 7.40 -0.67 -3.57
CA ILE A 63 6.05 -0.28 -3.16
C ILE A 63 5.83 -0.76 -1.72
N PRO A 64 5.56 0.13 -0.75
CA PRO A 64 5.26 -0.27 0.62
C PRO A 64 3.85 -0.88 0.73
N THR A 65 3.61 -1.58 1.84
CA THR A 65 2.28 -2.07 2.22
C THR A 65 1.89 -1.45 3.55
N THR A 66 0.61 -1.14 3.70
CA THR A 66 0.06 -0.63 4.97
C THR A 66 -0.30 -1.81 5.87
N VAL A 67 0.03 -1.67 7.15
CA VAL A 67 -0.40 -2.58 8.22
C VAL A 67 -1.11 -1.78 9.28
N THR A 68 -2.36 -2.16 9.57
CA THR A 68 -3.20 -1.52 10.57
C THR A 68 -3.15 -2.34 11.86
N VAL A 69 -2.73 -1.68 12.93
CA VAL A 69 -2.69 -2.25 14.27
C VAL A 69 -3.72 -1.54 15.12
N CYS A 70 -4.69 -2.29 15.63
CA CYS A 70 -5.72 -1.77 16.53
C CYS A 70 -5.38 -2.11 17.98
N GLN A 71 -5.69 -1.19 18.88
CA GLN A 71 -5.65 -1.42 20.32
C GLN A 71 -7.08 -1.56 20.82
N VAL A 72 -7.37 -2.73 21.40
CA VAL A 72 -8.62 -2.99 22.13
C VAL A 72 -8.22 -3.24 23.58
N GLU A 73 -8.57 -2.31 24.46
CA GLU A 73 -8.16 -2.30 25.86
C GLU A 73 -6.63 -2.42 26.05
N ARG A 74 -6.15 -3.60 26.45
CA ARG A 74 -4.73 -3.92 26.71
C ARG A 74 -4.10 -4.80 25.64
N SER A 75 -4.85 -5.17 24.61
CA SER A 75 -4.42 -6.09 23.56
C SER A 75 -4.20 -5.34 22.24
N LEU A 76 -3.16 -5.73 21.52
CA LEU A 76 -2.89 -5.28 20.16
C LEU A 76 -3.32 -6.36 19.18
N LEU A 77 -4.05 -5.97 18.15
CA LEU A 77 -4.52 -6.85 17.10
C LEU A 77 -4.15 -6.28 15.73
N VAL A 78 -3.98 -7.19 14.78
CA VAL A 78 -3.73 -6.89 13.37
C VAL A 78 -4.79 -7.63 12.58
N ASP A 79 -5.23 -7.03 11.46
CA ASP A 79 -6.36 -7.52 10.67
C ASP A 79 -7.69 -7.50 11.44
N PRO A 80 -8.11 -6.32 11.95
CA PRO A 80 -9.36 -6.19 12.68
C PRO A 80 -10.55 -6.47 11.76
N THR A 81 -11.51 -7.26 12.25
CA THR A 81 -12.84 -7.34 11.66
C THR A 81 -13.61 -6.04 11.87
N ALA A 82 -14.67 -5.80 11.09
CA ALA A 82 -15.50 -4.60 11.23
C ALA A 82 -16.03 -4.39 12.67
N ASP A 83 -16.40 -5.48 13.36
CA ASP A 83 -16.86 -5.41 14.75
C ASP A 83 -15.71 -5.03 15.71
N GLU A 84 -14.50 -5.54 15.48
CA GLU A 84 -13.31 -5.20 16.27
C GLU A 84 -12.84 -3.76 16.03
N GLU A 85 -12.96 -3.23 14.80
CA GLU A 85 -12.66 -1.82 14.50
C GLU A 85 -13.57 -0.87 15.29
N VAL A 86 -14.85 -1.23 15.44
CA VAL A 86 -15.82 -0.44 16.23
C VAL A 86 -15.49 -0.49 17.72
N CYS A 87 -14.93 -1.60 18.20
CA CYS A 87 -14.54 -1.76 19.60
C CYS A 87 -13.13 -1.23 19.91
N ALA A 88 -12.36 -0.84 18.89
CA ALA A 88 -10.99 -0.36 19.07
C ALA A 88 -10.97 1.06 19.64
N ASP A 89 -10.21 1.24 20.72
CA ASP A 89 -10.01 2.55 21.34
C ASP A 89 -9.17 3.46 20.43
N SER A 90 -8.14 2.88 19.82
CA SER A 90 -7.22 3.57 18.92
C SER A 90 -6.61 2.60 17.93
N ALA A 91 -6.16 3.12 16.79
CA ALA A 91 -5.49 2.33 15.77
C ALA A 91 -4.33 3.10 15.15
N LEU A 92 -3.38 2.37 14.59
CA LEU A 92 -2.20 2.90 13.93
C LEU A 92 -2.05 2.21 12.57
N ALA A 93 -2.14 2.98 11.50
CA ALA A 93 -1.80 2.52 10.16
C ALA A 93 -0.33 2.85 9.89
N VAL A 94 0.48 1.82 9.63
CA VAL A 94 1.92 1.93 9.41
C VAL A 94 2.26 1.45 8.01
N GLY A 95 2.85 2.32 7.20
CA GLY A 95 3.41 1.94 5.90
C GLY A 95 4.76 1.28 6.07
N VAL A 96 4.90 0.03 5.63
CA VAL A 96 6.11 -0.78 5.77
C VAL A 96 6.69 -1.08 4.38
N ALA A 97 7.96 -0.76 4.18
CA ALA A 97 8.70 -1.11 2.97
C ALA A 97 9.11 -2.59 2.96
N SER A 98 9.53 -3.10 1.80
CA SER A 98 10.06 -4.46 1.65
C SER A 98 11.33 -4.74 2.47
N THR A 99 12.10 -3.71 2.79
CA THR A 99 13.25 -3.75 3.72
C THR A 99 12.81 -3.87 5.19
N GLY A 100 11.55 -3.52 5.50
CA GLY A 100 11.03 -3.41 6.85
C GLY A 100 11.06 -2.01 7.45
N ASP A 101 11.56 -1.03 6.70
CA ASP A 101 11.59 0.35 7.13
C ASP A 101 10.18 0.94 7.14
N VAL A 102 9.93 1.84 8.09
CA VAL A 102 8.66 2.54 8.19
C VAL A 102 8.69 3.75 7.27
N VAL A 103 7.75 3.79 6.33
CA VAL A 103 7.62 4.85 5.32
C VAL A 103 6.65 5.94 5.77
N GLY A 104 5.67 5.59 6.62
CA GLY A 104 4.70 6.53 7.14
C GLY A 104 3.91 5.92 8.29
N ILE A 105 3.39 6.80 9.16
CA ILE A 105 2.59 6.41 10.31
C ILE A 105 1.39 7.37 10.36
N THR A 106 0.19 6.80 10.43
CA THR A 106 -1.05 7.56 10.59
C THR A 106 -1.82 7.00 11.77
N LYS A 107 -2.10 7.87 12.74
CA LYS A 107 -2.94 7.53 13.89
C LYS A 107 -4.40 7.64 13.50
N LEU A 108 -5.15 6.59 13.77
CA LEU A 108 -6.58 6.46 13.52
C LEU A 108 -7.34 6.39 14.85
N GLY A 109 -8.62 6.77 14.83
CA GLY A 109 -9.47 6.80 16.01
C GLY A 109 -9.24 8.02 16.91
N PHE A 110 -9.98 8.08 18.02
CA PHE A 110 -10.09 9.29 18.84
C PHE A 110 -9.26 9.25 20.13
N CYS A 111 -8.93 8.07 20.67
CA CYS A 111 -8.20 7.96 21.93
C CYS A 111 -6.69 8.23 21.77
N SER A 112 -6.02 8.60 22.86
CA SER A 112 -4.57 8.75 22.89
C SER A 112 -3.89 7.38 22.93
N ILE A 113 -2.69 7.31 22.36
CA ILE A 113 -1.86 6.11 22.39
C ILE A 113 -0.66 6.41 23.30
N PRO A 114 -0.47 5.65 24.39
CA PRO A 114 0.73 5.76 25.21
C PRO A 114 1.98 5.51 24.36
N HIS A 115 3.06 6.24 24.64
CA HIS A 115 4.28 6.15 23.83
C HIS A 115 4.88 4.73 23.79
N ASP A 116 4.83 3.99 24.89
CA ASP A 116 5.36 2.62 24.94
C ASP A 116 4.53 1.68 24.05
N VAL A 117 3.20 1.80 24.12
CA VAL A 117 2.27 1.03 23.26
C VAL A 117 2.47 1.39 21.79
N CYS A 118 2.69 2.67 21.47
CA CYS A 118 2.95 3.11 20.10
C CYS A 118 4.20 2.43 19.51
N LYS A 119 5.28 2.27 20.30
CA LYS A 119 6.48 1.54 19.87
C LYS A 119 6.18 0.07 19.61
N ASP A 120 5.40 -0.55 20.49
CA ASP A 120 5.01 -1.95 20.34
C ASP A 120 4.14 -2.16 19.09
N MET A 121 3.21 -1.23 18.81
CA MET A 121 2.39 -1.22 17.59
C MET A 121 3.25 -1.10 16.33
N ILE A 122 4.22 -0.18 16.30
CA ILE A 122 5.13 -0.02 15.16
C ILE A 122 5.95 -1.28 14.96
N TYR A 123 6.51 -1.85 16.03
CA TYR A 123 7.30 -3.07 15.95
C TYR A 123 6.47 -4.24 15.41
N LEU A 124 5.24 -4.41 15.90
CA LEU A 124 4.32 -5.44 15.44
C LEU A 124 3.94 -5.25 13.97
N ALA A 125 3.69 -4.01 13.55
CA ALA A 125 3.42 -3.67 12.16
C ALA A 125 4.61 -4.01 11.24
N GLN A 126 5.84 -3.70 11.65
CA GLN A 126 7.04 -4.04 10.88
C GLN A 126 7.21 -5.55 10.70
N GLN A 127 7.01 -6.35 11.75
CA GLN A 127 7.11 -7.81 11.66
C GLN A 127 6.03 -8.39 10.74
N THR A 128 4.79 -7.91 10.89
CA THR A 128 3.67 -8.39 10.09
C THR A 128 3.79 -7.95 8.63
N GLY A 129 4.18 -6.71 8.37
CA GLY A 129 4.41 -6.17 7.03
C GLY A 129 5.49 -6.93 6.28
N LYS A 130 6.62 -7.25 6.93
CA LYS A 130 7.67 -8.11 6.34
C LYS A 130 7.13 -9.48 5.95
N ARG A 131 6.29 -10.09 6.80
CA ARG A 131 5.69 -11.39 6.54
C ARG A 131 4.72 -11.33 5.35
N LEU A 132 3.83 -10.34 5.34
CA LEU A 132 2.85 -10.13 4.26
C LEU A 132 3.56 -9.89 2.92
N LEU A 133 4.55 -9.00 2.89
CA LEU A 133 5.32 -8.71 1.67
C LEU A 133 6.08 -9.92 1.14
N ARG A 134 6.60 -10.77 2.03
CA ARG A 134 7.24 -12.04 1.63
C ARG A 134 6.23 -13.00 1.01
N GLN A 135 5.02 -13.11 1.56
CA GLN A 135 3.97 -13.99 1.03
C GLN A 135 3.44 -13.48 -0.31
N LEU A 136 3.19 -12.18 -0.43
CA LEU A 136 2.73 -11.57 -1.68
C LEU A 136 3.73 -11.84 -2.81
N ARG A 137 5.03 -11.73 -2.53
CA ARG A 137 6.09 -12.02 -3.50
C ARG A 137 6.11 -13.47 -3.99
N LEU A 138 5.62 -14.42 -3.20
CA LEU A 138 5.52 -15.82 -3.63
C LEU A 138 4.28 -16.08 -4.48
N THR A 139 3.31 -15.15 -4.46
CA THR A 139 2.00 -15.32 -5.10
C THR A 139 1.92 -14.58 -6.43
N LEU A 140 2.63 -13.45 -6.56
CA LEU A 140 2.86 -12.71 -7.81
C LEU A 140 4.01 -13.33 -8.60
#